data_AF-A0A1M2VRY5-F1
#
_entry.id   AF-A0A1M2VRY5-F1
#
_cell.length_a   1.000
_cell.length_b   1.000
_cell.length_c   1.000
_cell.angle_alpha   90.00
_cell.angle_beta   90.00
_cell.angle_gamma   90.00
#
_symmetry.space_group_name_H-M   'P 1'
#
loop_
_entity.id
_entity.type
_entity.pdbx_description
1 polymer ?
#
loop_
_entity_poly.entity_id
_entity_poly.type
_entity_poly.pdbx_seq_one_letter_code
_entity_poly.pdbx_strand_id
1 'polypeptide(L)'
;MQEPDLYTAHGNRPNLQNYTTNDYIGDYATVFGALQDTSKGDVLSQDKIAGPTICCFWDLASVLQSGWLDKYADRLKYITLQHYPQNNCQGKPQYGIDYYTSHANAVGLAQWQQNGLDFIASSPNRKPVLMDEFSSASCGGVPGISDTFAASLWEVDYALQMALTGYAGAYLHTRERGVTYNLFDPPDALAGGAGAWTTNPSFYGMLPVAEALQAANGSRVVDLNLANSIKDTKATAAGYAIYDGSAPTVHSLVMFNFANASGAMSDYTIDALLVPSNNTDITIRYLTAPSVNEKTNIAWGGKTYAGVGDGVPVDATFSSSLPDKTTSCAGGCTIQVPGPGLAVVFLGGVPTITKPANTSPNSTAGGASPSGSADASHTGGATRSSVASLGALVAVLFAACTML
;
A
#
# COMPACT_ATOMS: atom_id res chain seq x y z
N MET A 1 0.09 15.41 11.66
CA MET A 1 0.78 16.23 10.64
C MET A 1 1.08 15.32 9.46
N GLN A 2 1.07 15.83 8.24
CA GLN A 2 1.20 15.06 7.01
C GLN A 2 2.35 15.62 6.17
N GLU A 3 3.26 14.81 5.63
CA GLU A 3 4.38 15.20 4.74
C GLU A 3 5.08 16.53 5.10
N PRO A 4 5.61 16.67 6.32
CA PRO A 4 6.21 17.93 6.77
C PRO A 4 7.40 18.37 5.91
N ASP A 5 8.08 17.43 5.28
CA ASP A 5 9.19 17.64 4.35
C ASP A 5 8.76 18.26 3.01
N LEU A 6 7.45 18.35 2.73
CA LEU A 6 6.89 19.03 1.56
C LEU A 6 6.31 20.41 1.86
N TYR A 7 6.30 20.86 3.13
CA TYR A 7 5.59 22.11 3.52
C TYR A 7 6.05 23.37 2.81
N THR A 8 7.35 23.51 2.55
CA THR A 8 7.86 24.65 1.78
C THR A 8 7.40 24.57 0.33
N ALA A 9 7.54 23.41 -0.31
CA ALA A 9 7.17 23.22 -1.72
C ALA A 9 5.66 23.40 -1.95
N HIS A 10 4.82 23.05 -0.96
CA HIS A 10 3.37 23.15 -1.04
C HIS A 10 2.80 24.45 -0.44
N GLY A 11 3.64 25.35 0.07
CA GLY A 11 3.20 26.62 0.64
C GLY A 11 2.46 26.52 1.97
N ASN A 12 2.53 25.37 2.67
CA ASN A 12 1.92 25.15 3.99
C ASN A 12 2.64 25.91 5.10
N ARG A 13 3.88 26.36 4.84
CA ARG A 13 4.66 27.26 5.69
C ARG A 13 5.18 28.43 4.84
N PRO A 14 4.28 29.32 4.37
CA PRO A 14 4.62 30.30 3.32
C PRO A 14 5.66 31.34 3.76
N ASN A 15 5.85 31.51 5.07
CA ASN A 15 6.85 32.42 5.64
C ASN A 15 8.21 31.75 5.89
N LEU A 16 8.36 30.45 5.62
CA LEU A 16 9.58 29.68 5.80
C LEU A 16 10.05 29.12 4.46
N GLN A 17 11.07 29.76 3.90
CA GLN A 17 11.66 29.37 2.61
C GLN A 17 12.40 28.03 2.65
N ASN A 18 12.73 27.52 3.84
CA ASN A 18 13.32 26.21 4.03
C ASN A 18 12.82 25.65 5.38
N TYR A 19 11.71 24.92 5.35
CA TYR A 19 11.19 24.25 6.53
C TYR A 19 12.05 23.02 6.83
N THR A 20 12.67 23.01 8.00
CA THR A 20 13.64 21.98 8.41
C THR A 20 13.04 20.99 9.40
N THR A 21 13.77 19.91 9.68
CA THR A 21 13.44 18.95 10.74
C THR A 21 13.30 19.63 12.10
N ASN A 22 14.13 20.65 12.40
CA ASN A 22 14.05 21.42 13.65
C ASN A 22 12.77 22.25 13.74
N ASP A 23 12.35 22.88 12.64
CA ASP A 23 11.08 23.61 12.59
C ASP A 23 9.90 22.67 12.85
N TYR A 24 9.93 21.48 12.24
CA TYR A 24 8.96 20.43 12.53
C TYR A 24 8.95 19.99 13.98
N ILE A 25 10.10 19.81 14.63
CA ILE A 25 10.14 19.42 16.04
C ILE A 25 9.49 20.50 16.92
N GLY A 26 9.69 21.79 16.59
CA GLY A 26 9.04 22.92 17.25
C GLY A 26 7.52 22.92 17.06
N ASP A 27 7.06 22.80 15.82
CA ASP A 27 5.63 22.72 15.49
C ASP A 27 4.99 21.49 16.15
N TYR A 28 5.66 20.34 16.08
CA TYR A 28 5.22 19.10 16.69
C TYR A 28 5.07 19.25 18.19
N ALA A 29 6.04 19.87 18.88
CA ALA A 29 5.95 20.11 20.33
C ALA A 29 4.72 20.94 20.69
N THR A 30 4.41 21.96 19.90
CA THR A 30 3.26 22.84 20.11
C THR A 30 1.95 22.08 19.95
N VAL A 31 1.79 21.36 18.83
CA VAL A 31 0.57 20.58 18.57
C VAL A 31 0.43 19.43 19.55
N PHE A 32 1.52 18.71 19.84
CA PHE A 32 1.53 17.60 20.78
C PHE A 32 1.11 18.05 22.18
N GLY A 33 1.62 19.18 22.69
CA GLY A 33 1.17 19.74 23.97
C GLY A 33 -0.31 20.10 23.98
N ALA A 34 -0.83 20.67 22.90
CA ALA A 34 -2.26 21.01 22.78
C ALA A 34 -3.19 19.77 22.77
N LEU A 35 -2.68 18.58 22.45
CA LEU A 35 -3.46 17.33 22.48
C LEU A 35 -3.76 16.84 23.90
N GLN A 36 -3.08 17.36 24.93
CA GLN A 36 -3.38 17.03 26.32
C GLN A 36 -4.68 17.68 26.81
N ASP A 37 -5.00 18.88 26.33
CA ASP A 37 -6.09 19.72 26.83
C ASP A 37 -7.13 20.00 25.73
N THR A 38 -7.61 18.96 25.06
CA THR A 38 -8.65 19.13 24.03
C THR A 38 -10.06 19.22 24.64
N SER A 39 -11.02 19.71 23.86
CA SER A 39 -12.44 19.67 24.24
C SER A 39 -13.00 18.25 24.40
N LYS A 40 -12.26 17.22 24.00
CA LYS A 40 -12.57 15.79 24.15
C LYS A 40 -11.73 15.12 25.24
N GLY A 41 -10.99 15.88 26.03
CA GLY A 41 -10.09 15.41 27.08
C GLY A 41 -8.66 15.20 26.60
N ASP A 42 -7.89 14.46 27.41
CA ASP A 42 -6.51 14.11 27.12
C ASP A 42 -6.45 13.06 26.00
N VAL A 43 -6.05 13.49 24.81
CA VAL A 43 -5.87 12.58 23.65
C VAL A 43 -4.56 11.81 23.77
N LEU A 44 -3.54 12.38 24.45
CA LEU A 44 -2.25 11.73 24.64
C LEU A 44 -2.38 10.50 25.53
N SER A 45 -3.36 10.46 26.46
CA SER A 45 -3.61 9.28 27.29
C SER A 45 -4.09 8.04 26.53
N GLN A 46 -4.34 8.15 25.22
CA GLN A 46 -4.79 7.01 24.41
C GLN A 46 -3.63 6.22 23.79
N ASP A 47 -2.39 6.69 23.89
CA ASP A 47 -1.18 6.07 23.31
C ASP A 47 -1.34 5.76 21.81
N LYS A 48 -1.90 6.69 21.04
CA LYS A 48 -2.24 6.51 19.61
C LYS A 48 -1.49 7.45 18.68
N ILE A 49 -0.43 8.12 19.15
CA ILE A 49 0.27 9.09 18.33
C ILE A 49 1.22 8.37 17.36
N ALA A 50 1.24 8.83 16.12
CA ALA A 50 2.16 8.38 15.08
C ALA A 50 2.77 9.60 14.38
N GLY A 51 3.95 9.43 13.81
CA GLY A 51 4.70 10.46 13.10
C GLY A 51 6.10 9.96 12.73
N PRO A 52 6.89 10.71 11.96
CA PRO A 52 6.62 12.05 11.48
C PRO A 52 5.80 12.14 10.19
N THR A 53 5.52 11.00 9.55
CA THR A 53 4.85 10.93 8.24
C THR A 53 5.65 11.65 7.15
N ILE A 54 6.96 11.37 7.10
CA ILE A 54 7.89 11.85 6.05
C ILE A 54 7.50 11.23 4.71
N CYS A 55 7.54 11.99 3.61
CA CYS A 55 7.33 11.46 2.27
C CYS A 55 8.62 11.12 1.52
N CYS A 56 9.53 12.09 1.39
CA CYS A 56 10.48 12.02 0.27
C CYS A 56 11.81 12.78 0.44
N PHE A 57 11.88 13.91 1.14
CA PHE A 57 13.12 14.71 1.17
C PHE A 57 13.91 14.61 2.46
N TRP A 58 13.25 14.31 3.57
CA TRP A 58 13.95 14.17 4.85
C TRP A 58 14.47 12.76 5.04
N ASP A 59 15.66 12.66 5.62
CA ASP A 59 16.17 11.41 6.16
C ASP A 59 15.53 11.14 7.53
N LEU A 60 14.92 9.97 7.68
CA LEU A 60 14.26 9.56 8.91
C LEU A 60 15.25 9.51 10.08
N ALA A 61 16.49 9.08 9.85
CA ALA A 61 17.50 9.00 10.90
C ALA A 61 17.76 10.39 11.52
N SER A 62 17.83 11.42 10.69
CA SER A 62 17.99 12.81 11.14
C SER A 62 16.88 13.28 12.09
N VAL A 63 15.61 12.90 11.83
CA VAL A 63 14.50 13.24 12.74
C VAL A 63 14.60 12.42 14.03
N LEU A 64 14.84 11.11 13.94
CA LEU A 64 14.89 10.24 15.12
C LEU A 64 16.04 10.59 16.07
N GLN A 65 17.21 10.93 15.52
CA GLN A 65 18.44 11.25 16.27
C GLN A 65 18.48 12.68 16.84
N SER A 66 17.55 13.55 16.44
CA SER A 66 17.45 14.92 16.95
C SER A 66 17.07 15.03 18.44
N GLY A 67 16.72 13.92 19.07
CA GLY A 67 16.08 13.86 20.39
C GLY A 67 14.55 13.83 20.32
N TRP A 68 13.94 13.93 19.13
CA TRP A 68 12.50 13.80 18.95
C TRP A 68 11.98 12.44 19.42
N LEU A 69 12.63 11.33 19.00
CA LEU A 69 12.21 9.99 19.41
C LEU A 69 12.23 9.84 20.94
N ASP A 70 13.35 10.20 21.57
CA ASP A 70 13.53 10.07 23.01
C ASP A 70 12.53 10.91 23.81
N LYS A 71 12.23 12.12 23.32
CA LYS A 71 11.30 13.03 23.97
C LYS A 71 9.85 12.53 23.96
N TYR A 72 9.43 11.83 22.90
CA TYR A 72 8.03 11.43 22.71
C TYR A 72 7.81 9.91 22.75
N ALA A 73 8.85 9.13 23.08
CA ALA A 73 8.81 7.67 23.06
C ALA A 73 7.70 7.06 23.93
N ASP A 74 7.31 7.73 25.01
CA ASP A 74 6.28 7.26 25.95
C ASP A 74 4.84 7.42 25.43
N ARG A 75 4.63 8.17 24.34
CA ARG A 75 3.31 8.41 23.73
C ARG A 75 3.25 8.07 22.24
N LEU A 76 4.40 7.94 21.61
CA LEU A 76 4.51 7.53 20.22
C LEU A 76 4.29 6.01 20.11
N LYS A 77 3.30 5.61 19.33
CA LYS A 77 3.00 4.21 19.05
C LYS A 77 3.71 3.70 17.82
N TYR A 78 3.78 4.52 16.77
CA TYR A 78 4.34 4.14 15.47
C TYR A 78 5.25 5.23 14.91
N ILE A 79 6.29 4.82 14.18
CA ILE A 79 6.95 5.69 13.21
C ILE A 79 6.20 5.57 11.89
N THR A 80 5.94 6.68 11.21
CA THR A 80 5.20 6.67 9.94
C THR A 80 5.98 7.32 8.81
N LEU A 81 5.88 6.71 7.63
CA LEU A 81 6.48 7.13 6.37
C LEU A 81 5.45 6.98 5.25
N GLN A 82 5.61 7.81 4.23
CA GLN A 82 4.89 7.72 2.97
C GLN A 82 5.90 7.60 1.85
N HIS A 83 5.58 6.84 0.80
CA HIS A 83 6.47 6.79 -0.34
C HIS A 83 5.80 6.26 -1.61
N TYR A 84 5.91 7.04 -2.68
CA TYR A 84 5.49 6.66 -4.02
C TYR A 84 6.73 6.65 -4.92
N PRO A 85 6.82 5.76 -5.92
CA PRO A 85 7.95 5.77 -6.83
C PRO A 85 7.99 7.03 -7.70
N GLN A 86 6.82 7.60 -8.01
CA GLN A 86 6.70 8.81 -8.83
C GLN A 86 5.39 9.56 -8.52
N ASN A 87 5.22 10.72 -9.15
CA ASN A 87 4.00 11.52 -9.08
C ASN A 87 3.42 11.79 -10.48
N ASN A 88 2.12 12.08 -10.53
CA ASN A 88 1.43 12.57 -11.75
C ASN A 88 0.87 13.99 -11.59
N CYS A 89 1.39 14.78 -10.65
CA CYS A 89 0.78 16.05 -10.24
C CYS A 89 0.74 17.10 -11.36
N GLN A 90 1.66 17.00 -12.34
CA GLN A 90 1.74 17.88 -13.50
C GLN A 90 1.43 17.16 -14.83
N GLY A 91 0.87 15.94 -14.78
CA GLY A 91 0.61 15.15 -15.98
C GLY A 91 1.86 14.67 -16.72
N LYS A 92 3.00 14.60 -16.04
CA LYS A 92 4.31 14.24 -16.59
C LYS A 92 4.96 13.15 -15.73
N PRO A 93 4.48 11.90 -15.81
CA PRO A 93 5.08 10.81 -15.06
C PRO A 93 6.53 10.58 -15.50
N GLN A 94 7.40 10.27 -14.55
CA GLN A 94 8.83 10.03 -14.77
C GLN A 94 9.10 8.63 -15.32
N TYR A 95 8.31 7.64 -14.87
CA TYR A 95 8.52 6.23 -15.17
C TYR A 95 7.36 5.63 -15.97
N GLY A 96 7.72 4.80 -16.94
CA GLY A 96 6.78 3.96 -17.69
C GLY A 96 6.47 2.64 -16.96
N ILE A 97 5.64 1.80 -17.60
CA ILE A 97 5.19 0.53 -17.03
C ILE A 97 6.34 -0.44 -16.71
N ASP A 98 7.45 -0.39 -17.46
CA ASP A 98 8.64 -1.23 -17.24
C ASP A 98 9.27 -1.04 -15.85
N TYR A 99 9.07 0.13 -15.22
CA TYR A 99 9.53 0.35 -13.85
C TYR A 99 8.85 -0.60 -12.86
N TYR A 100 7.55 -0.86 -13.08
CA TYR A 100 6.66 -1.66 -12.23
C TYR A 100 6.81 -3.16 -12.47
N THR A 101 7.52 -3.56 -13.53
CA THR A 101 7.84 -4.97 -13.83
C THR A 101 9.32 -5.29 -13.64
N SER A 102 10.05 -4.43 -12.92
CA SER A 102 11.47 -4.60 -12.61
C SER A 102 11.68 -4.63 -11.09
N HIS A 103 11.92 -5.82 -10.56
CA HIS A 103 12.08 -6.06 -9.13
C HIS A 103 13.22 -5.27 -8.48
N ALA A 104 14.34 -5.03 -9.18
CA ALA A 104 15.42 -4.17 -8.69
C ALA A 104 14.93 -2.75 -8.30
N ASN A 105 13.87 -2.25 -8.95
CA ASN A 105 13.29 -0.95 -8.61
C ASN A 105 12.50 -1.03 -7.30
N ALA A 106 11.75 -2.11 -7.07
CA ALA A 106 11.01 -2.32 -5.82
C ALA A 106 11.97 -2.47 -4.62
N VAL A 107 13.10 -3.15 -4.81
CA VAL A 107 14.19 -3.23 -3.81
C VAL A 107 14.68 -1.83 -3.44
N GLY A 108 15.09 -1.03 -4.43
CA GLY A 108 15.60 0.32 -4.18
C GLY A 108 14.56 1.23 -3.52
N LEU A 109 13.29 1.09 -3.92
CA LEU A 109 12.18 1.86 -3.37
C LEU A 109 11.93 1.56 -1.89
N ALA A 110 11.99 0.30 -1.47
CA ALA A 110 11.77 -0.08 -0.07
C ALA A 110 12.91 0.38 0.84
N GLN A 111 14.14 0.39 0.32
CA GLN A 111 15.37 0.71 1.06
C GLN A 111 15.67 2.21 1.19
N TRP A 112 14.83 3.10 0.64
CA TRP A 112 15.11 4.52 0.56
C TRP A 112 15.38 5.21 1.93
N GLN A 113 14.87 4.64 3.03
CA GLN A 113 15.05 5.10 4.42
C GLN A 113 15.88 4.15 5.30
N GLN A 114 16.76 3.33 4.71
CA GLN A 114 17.48 2.27 5.43
C GLN A 114 18.20 2.77 6.69
N ASN A 115 18.86 3.93 6.63
CA ASN A 115 19.56 4.50 7.79
C ASN A 115 18.61 4.74 8.98
N GLY A 116 17.39 5.23 8.71
CA GLY A 116 16.38 5.45 9.75
C GLY A 116 15.80 4.15 10.29
N LEU A 117 15.60 3.16 9.40
CA LEU A 117 15.13 1.82 9.77
C LEU A 117 16.14 1.08 10.66
N ASP A 118 17.43 1.13 10.31
CA ASP A 118 18.51 0.53 11.10
C ASP A 118 18.65 1.19 12.48
N PHE A 119 18.52 2.52 12.51
CA PHE A 119 18.56 3.27 13.76
C PHE A 119 17.39 2.91 14.69
N ILE A 120 16.15 2.92 14.21
CA ILE A 120 15.00 2.59 15.07
C ILE A 120 15.00 1.13 15.51
N ALA A 121 15.48 0.20 14.67
CA ALA A 121 15.57 -1.21 15.01
C ALA A 121 16.55 -1.49 16.17
N SER A 122 17.62 -0.71 16.28
CA SER A 122 18.63 -0.81 17.34
C SER A 122 18.37 0.10 18.55
N SER A 123 17.39 1.00 18.48
CA SER A 123 17.07 1.95 19.53
C SER A 123 16.40 1.29 20.75
N PRO A 124 16.72 1.72 21.99
CA PRO A 124 15.97 1.30 23.18
C PRO A 124 14.51 1.78 23.16
N ASN A 125 14.23 2.85 22.41
CA ASN A 125 12.90 3.43 22.22
C ASN A 125 12.23 2.93 20.92
N ARG A 126 12.62 1.76 20.42
CA ARG A 126 12.11 1.19 19.16
C ARG A 126 10.59 1.23 19.07
N LYS A 127 10.08 1.59 17.89
CA LYS A 127 8.66 1.57 17.54
C LYS A 127 8.49 0.87 16.20
N PRO A 128 7.36 0.18 15.97
CA PRO A 128 7.06 -0.34 14.64
C PRO A 128 7.00 0.82 13.63
N VAL A 129 7.65 0.63 12.49
CA VAL A 129 7.61 1.58 11.36
C VAL A 129 6.51 1.17 10.41
N LEU A 130 5.63 2.10 10.06
CA LEU A 130 4.53 1.90 9.13
C LEU A 130 4.79 2.72 7.86
N MET A 131 4.67 2.09 6.70
CA MET A 131 4.42 2.81 5.45
C MET A 131 2.93 3.19 5.45
N ASP A 132 2.57 4.31 6.07
CA ASP A 132 1.16 4.68 6.29
C ASP A 132 0.47 5.25 5.04
N GLU A 133 1.24 5.50 3.98
CA GLU A 133 0.70 5.80 2.67
C GLU A 133 1.67 5.42 1.55
N PHE A 134 1.22 4.55 0.65
CA PHE A 134 1.91 4.31 -0.61
C PHE A 134 0.91 3.93 -1.70
N SER A 135 1.30 4.14 -2.95
CA SER A 135 0.66 3.50 -4.10
C SER A 135 1.54 3.68 -5.34
N SER A 136 1.04 3.31 -6.51
CA SER A 136 1.81 3.29 -7.75
C SER A 136 2.31 4.68 -8.19
N ALA A 137 1.53 5.75 -8.05
CA ALA A 137 2.01 7.12 -8.26
C ALA A 137 1.13 8.13 -7.51
N SER A 138 1.72 9.16 -6.91
CA SER A 138 0.94 10.18 -6.19
C SER A 138 0.13 11.06 -7.15
N CYS A 139 -0.75 11.91 -6.62
CA CYS A 139 -1.69 12.73 -7.40
C CYS A 139 -2.67 11.93 -8.28
N GLY A 140 -3.20 10.83 -7.74
CA GLY A 140 -4.28 10.05 -8.37
C GLY A 140 -3.82 8.94 -9.31
N GLY A 141 -2.52 8.69 -9.40
CA GLY A 141 -1.94 7.65 -10.24
C GLY A 141 -1.77 8.05 -11.70
N VAL A 142 -1.23 7.13 -12.50
CA VAL A 142 -0.98 7.30 -13.93
C VAL A 142 -1.88 6.35 -14.72
N PRO A 143 -2.87 6.86 -15.49
CA PRO A 143 -3.68 6.02 -16.37
C PRO A 143 -2.83 5.19 -17.33
N GLY A 144 -3.12 3.89 -17.43
CA GLY A 144 -2.34 2.94 -18.23
C GLY A 144 -1.13 2.34 -17.51
N ILE A 145 -0.89 2.72 -16.25
CA ILE A 145 0.12 2.13 -15.37
C ILE A 145 -0.54 1.72 -14.05
N SER A 146 -1.07 2.69 -13.30
CA SER A 146 -1.66 2.51 -11.97
C SER A 146 -2.90 1.63 -11.97
N ASP A 147 -3.66 1.64 -13.07
CA ASP A 147 -4.89 0.88 -13.26
C ASP A 147 -4.65 -0.37 -14.11
N THR A 148 -3.49 -1.04 -13.96
CA THR A 148 -3.12 -2.22 -14.75
C THR A 148 -2.58 -3.36 -13.89
N PHE A 149 -2.53 -4.56 -14.46
CA PHE A 149 -1.97 -5.74 -13.82
C PHE A 149 -0.49 -5.58 -13.43
N ALA A 150 0.27 -4.74 -14.14
CA ALA A 150 1.62 -4.38 -13.73
C ALA A 150 1.66 -3.76 -12.33
N ALA A 151 0.69 -2.89 -11.99
CA ALA A 151 0.58 -2.31 -10.66
C ALA A 151 0.26 -3.40 -9.62
N SER A 152 -0.60 -4.39 -9.93
CA SER A 152 -0.88 -5.51 -9.03
C SER A 152 0.39 -6.33 -8.71
N LEU A 153 1.20 -6.63 -9.73
CA LEU A 153 2.47 -7.36 -9.53
C LEU A 153 3.45 -6.51 -8.71
N TRP A 154 3.60 -5.23 -9.05
CA TRP A 154 4.45 -4.30 -8.32
C TRP A 154 4.04 -4.13 -6.85
N GLU A 155 2.74 -4.06 -6.57
CA GLU A 155 2.24 -3.94 -5.20
C GLU A 155 2.61 -5.14 -4.33
N VAL A 156 2.54 -6.36 -4.90
CA VAL A 156 2.96 -7.58 -4.19
C VAL A 156 4.46 -7.52 -3.93
N ASP A 157 5.24 -7.19 -4.96
CA ASP A 157 6.70 -7.12 -4.89
C ASP A 157 7.16 -6.09 -3.85
N TYR A 158 6.60 -4.87 -3.92
CA TYR A 158 6.94 -3.79 -3.01
C TYR A 158 6.48 -4.05 -1.57
N ALA A 159 5.30 -4.65 -1.36
CA ALA A 159 4.84 -5.04 -0.03
C ALA A 159 5.76 -6.08 0.62
N LEU A 160 6.21 -7.08 -0.14
CA LEU A 160 7.15 -8.08 0.35
C LEU A 160 8.55 -7.49 0.61
N GLN A 161 9.02 -6.56 -0.23
CA GLN A 161 10.24 -5.80 0.04
C GLN A 161 10.15 -4.95 1.30
N MET A 162 9.02 -4.27 1.53
CA MET A 162 8.80 -3.52 2.77
C MET A 162 8.84 -4.45 3.99
N ALA A 163 8.19 -5.61 3.93
CA ALA A 163 8.25 -6.60 5.01
C ALA A 163 9.69 -7.09 5.27
N LEU A 164 10.49 -7.31 4.21
CA LEU A 164 11.91 -7.67 4.31
C LEU A 164 12.76 -6.56 4.93
N THR A 165 12.51 -5.30 4.54
CA THR A 165 13.33 -4.14 4.91
C THR A 165 13.11 -3.73 6.37
N GLY A 166 11.98 -4.13 6.99
CA GLY A 166 11.70 -3.91 8.41
C GLY A 166 10.47 -3.04 8.69
N TYR A 167 9.63 -2.77 7.69
CA TYR A 167 8.34 -2.14 7.90
C TYR A 167 7.38 -3.15 8.55
N ALA A 168 6.73 -2.73 9.63
CA ALA A 168 5.79 -3.56 10.39
C ALA A 168 4.39 -3.61 9.76
N GLY A 169 4.11 -2.71 8.83
CA GLY A 169 2.85 -2.65 8.10
C GLY A 169 2.91 -1.59 7.00
N ALA A 170 2.08 -1.77 5.98
CA ALA A 170 1.96 -0.85 4.87
C ALA A 170 0.48 -0.63 4.53
N TYR A 171 0.13 0.61 4.18
CA TYR A 171 -1.24 1.02 3.90
C TYR A 171 -1.32 1.58 2.49
N LEU A 172 -1.95 0.80 1.61
CA LEU A 172 -2.15 1.21 0.22
C LEU A 172 -3.18 2.36 0.19
N HIS A 173 -2.78 3.48 -0.40
CA HIS A 173 -3.61 4.67 -0.46
C HIS A 173 -4.76 4.47 -1.46
N THR A 174 -5.97 4.84 -1.04
CA THR A 174 -7.19 4.82 -1.86
C THR A 174 -7.96 6.11 -1.61
N ARG A 175 -8.65 6.60 -2.64
CA ARG A 175 -9.25 7.93 -2.64
C ARG A 175 -10.65 7.92 -3.24
N GLU A 176 -11.18 9.10 -3.54
CA GLU A 176 -12.42 9.25 -4.28
C GLU A 176 -12.41 8.54 -5.64
N ARG A 177 -13.60 8.35 -6.21
CA ARG A 177 -13.79 7.70 -7.52
C ARG A 177 -12.93 8.32 -8.60
N GLY A 178 -12.35 7.47 -9.46
CA GLY A 178 -11.61 7.89 -10.65
C GLY A 178 -10.12 8.09 -10.42
N VAL A 179 -9.66 7.87 -9.19
CA VAL A 179 -8.23 7.70 -8.89
C VAL A 179 -7.76 6.34 -9.40
N THR A 180 -6.75 6.35 -10.27
CA THR A 180 -6.36 5.17 -11.06
C THR A 180 -5.71 4.06 -10.26
N TYR A 181 -5.17 4.36 -9.06
CA TYR A 181 -4.59 3.35 -8.17
C TYR A 181 -5.57 2.81 -7.11
N ASN A 182 -6.85 3.21 -7.16
CA ASN A 182 -7.83 2.74 -6.19
C ASN A 182 -7.94 1.22 -6.24
N LEU A 183 -8.11 0.57 -5.08
CA LEU A 183 -8.43 -0.85 -4.97
C LEU A 183 -9.81 -1.15 -5.56
N PHE A 184 -10.75 -0.25 -5.30
CA PHE A 184 -12.13 -0.34 -5.75
C PHE A 184 -12.71 1.06 -5.90
N ASP A 185 -13.61 1.22 -6.85
CA ASP A 185 -14.34 2.46 -7.05
C ASP A 185 -15.79 2.33 -6.59
N PRO A 186 -16.33 3.35 -5.91
CA PRO A 186 -17.75 3.40 -5.63
C PRO A 186 -18.55 3.58 -6.93
N PRO A 187 -19.86 3.26 -6.90
CA PRO A 187 -20.74 3.52 -8.03
C PRO A 187 -20.71 4.99 -8.47
N ASP A 188 -21.05 5.24 -9.73
CA ASP A 188 -21.23 6.60 -10.27
C ASP A 188 -22.55 7.21 -9.77
N ALA A 189 -22.57 7.54 -8.49
CA ALA A 189 -23.73 8.07 -7.80
C ALA A 189 -23.31 9.07 -6.71
N LEU A 190 -24.28 9.81 -6.17
CA LEU A 190 -24.08 10.57 -4.94
C LEU A 190 -23.56 9.65 -3.82
N ALA A 191 -22.83 10.19 -2.85
CA ALA A 191 -22.31 9.41 -1.72
C ALA A 191 -23.45 8.63 -1.02
N GLY A 192 -23.31 7.30 -0.95
CA GLY A 192 -24.34 6.39 -0.43
C GLY A 192 -25.45 6.03 -1.43
N GLY A 193 -25.33 6.44 -2.69
CA GLY A 193 -26.24 6.10 -3.78
C GLY A 193 -26.11 4.65 -4.24
N ALA A 194 -27.15 4.16 -4.92
CA ALA A 194 -27.21 2.79 -5.40
C ALA A 194 -26.26 2.55 -6.59
N GLY A 195 -25.78 1.32 -6.72
CA GLY A 195 -25.02 0.82 -7.86
C GLY A 195 -23.97 -0.20 -7.43
N ALA A 196 -23.27 -0.79 -8.41
CA ALA A 196 -22.22 -1.78 -8.15
C ALA A 196 -20.87 -1.09 -7.91
N TRP A 197 -20.16 -1.55 -6.89
CA TRP A 197 -18.74 -1.24 -6.73
C TRP A 197 -17.94 -1.92 -7.83
N THR A 198 -16.86 -1.28 -8.26
CA THR A 198 -15.94 -1.84 -9.26
C THR A 198 -14.64 -2.21 -8.58
N THR A 199 -14.18 -3.45 -8.77
CA THR A 199 -12.87 -3.88 -8.30
C THR A 199 -11.82 -3.56 -9.37
N ASN A 200 -10.72 -2.93 -8.96
CA ASN A 200 -9.63 -2.50 -9.83
C ASN A 200 -8.39 -3.39 -9.67
N PRO A 201 -7.40 -3.31 -10.58
CA PRO A 201 -6.20 -4.14 -10.54
C PRO A 201 -5.45 -4.16 -9.20
N SER A 202 -5.30 -3.02 -8.53
CA SER A 202 -4.62 -2.95 -7.23
C SER A 202 -5.20 -3.90 -6.18
N PHE A 203 -6.52 -4.15 -6.19
CA PHE A 203 -7.13 -5.11 -5.26
C PHE A 203 -6.53 -6.51 -5.39
N TYR A 204 -6.25 -6.93 -6.62
CA TYR A 204 -5.68 -8.25 -6.88
C TYR A 204 -4.24 -8.39 -6.40
N GLY A 205 -3.49 -7.28 -6.27
CA GLY A 205 -2.16 -7.29 -5.67
C GLY A 205 -2.18 -7.58 -4.17
N MET A 206 -3.27 -7.21 -3.47
CA MET A 206 -3.38 -7.46 -2.03
C MET A 206 -3.72 -8.91 -1.68
N LEU A 207 -4.34 -9.68 -2.59
CA LEU A 207 -4.73 -11.07 -2.32
C LEU A 207 -3.51 -11.99 -2.09
N PRO A 208 -2.48 -12.02 -2.97
CA PRO A 208 -1.27 -12.81 -2.70
C PRO A 208 -0.54 -12.34 -1.44
N VAL A 209 -0.44 -11.03 -1.20
CA VAL A 209 0.24 -10.50 -0.01
C VAL A 209 -0.43 -11.01 1.27
N ALA A 210 -1.76 -10.92 1.33
CA ALA A 210 -2.54 -11.35 2.49
C ALA A 210 -2.37 -12.85 2.78
N GLU A 211 -2.43 -13.70 1.76
CA GLU A 211 -2.30 -15.15 1.93
C GLU A 211 -0.86 -15.60 2.15
N ALA A 212 0.10 -15.01 1.44
CA ALA A 212 1.50 -15.40 1.51
C ALA A 212 2.12 -15.04 2.88
N LEU A 213 1.75 -13.87 3.44
CA LEU A 213 2.20 -13.43 4.76
C LEU A 213 1.37 -13.99 5.92
N GLN A 214 0.33 -14.79 5.67
CA GLN A 214 -0.50 -15.34 6.72
C GLN A 214 0.22 -16.45 7.49
N ALA A 215 0.61 -16.14 8.73
CA ALA A 215 1.21 -17.06 9.69
C ALA A 215 0.77 -16.74 11.12
N ALA A 216 0.76 -17.74 12.00
CA ALA A 216 0.28 -17.60 13.38
C ALA A 216 1.12 -16.63 14.22
N ASN A 217 2.42 -16.55 13.94
CA ASN A 217 3.38 -15.77 14.72
C ASN A 217 3.93 -14.56 13.95
N GLY A 218 3.20 -14.11 12.92
CA GLY A 218 3.73 -13.18 11.91
C GLY A 218 4.70 -13.88 10.95
N SER A 219 5.27 -13.10 10.03
CA SER A 219 6.05 -13.63 8.91
C SER A 219 7.40 -12.93 8.78
N ARG A 220 8.41 -13.68 8.35
CA ARG A 220 9.74 -13.16 8.01
C ARG A 220 10.00 -13.41 6.53
N VAL A 221 10.26 -12.35 5.78
CA VAL A 221 10.43 -12.42 4.32
C VAL A 221 11.91 -12.41 3.97
N VAL A 222 12.30 -13.26 3.02
CA VAL A 222 13.63 -13.32 2.43
C VAL A 222 13.50 -13.25 0.92
N ASP A 223 14.24 -12.33 0.30
CA ASP A 223 14.39 -12.27 -1.15
C ASP A 223 15.40 -13.32 -1.62
N LEU A 224 15.01 -14.12 -2.60
CA LEU A 224 15.80 -15.23 -3.12
C LEU A 224 16.84 -14.79 -4.15
N ASN A 225 16.81 -13.52 -4.59
CA ASN A 225 17.71 -12.94 -5.60
C ASN A 225 17.82 -13.81 -6.87
N LEU A 226 16.68 -14.33 -7.33
CA LEU A 226 16.63 -15.23 -8.47
C LEU A 226 17.18 -14.52 -9.71
N ALA A 227 18.10 -15.16 -10.43
CA ALA A 227 18.75 -14.58 -11.61
C ALA A 227 19.34 -13.17 -11.37
N ASN A 228 19.84 -12.89 -10.15
CA ASN A 228 20.38 -11.58 -9.76
C ASN A 228 19.34 -10.43 -9.82
N SER A 229 18.06 -10.75 -9.61
CA SER A 229 16.94 -9.82 -9.70
C SER A 229 17.08 -8.58 -8.81
N ILE A 230 17.76 -8.67 -7.66
CA ILE A 230 17.96 -7.54 -6.74
C ILE A 230 18.69 -6.38 -7.42
N LYS A 231 19.53 -6.66 -8.43
CA LYS A 231 20.38 -5.67 -9.10
C LYS A 231 20.11 -5.55 -10.60
N ASP A 232 19.67 -6.63 -11.24
CA ASP A 232 19.41 -6.62 -12.68
C ASP A 232 17.99 -6.14 -12.98
N THR A 233 17.88 -4.91 -13.48
CA THR A 233 16.60 -4.30 -13.90
C THR A 233 15.96 -4.98 -15.10
N LYS A 234 16.64 -5.93 -15.75
CA LYS A 234 16.11 -6.73 -16.85
C LYS A 234 15.68 -8.13 -16.43
N ALA A 235 15.89 -8.51 -15.17
CA ALA A 235 15.44 -9.80 -14.67
C ALA A 235 13.92 -9.90 -14.76
N THR A 236 13.43 -10.93 -15.46
CA THR A 236 11.99 -11.21 -15.58
C THR A 236 11.48 -12.18 -14.52
N ALA A 237 12.36 -12.64 -13.63
CA ALA A 237 12.08 -13.56 -12.54
C ALA A 237 12.50 -12.91 -11.23
N ALA A 238 11.69 -13.08 -10.19
CA ALA A 238 12.04 -12.74 -8.81
C ALA A 238 11.32 -13.74 -7.89
N GLY A 239 11.76 -13.84 -6.65
CA GLY A 239 11.06 -14.70 -5.71
C GLY A 239 11.41 -14.44 -4.26
N TYR A 240 10.48 -14.86 -3.40
CA TYR A 240 10.57 -14.70 -1.96
C TYR A 240 10.33 -16.03 -1.26
N ALA A 241 11.05 -16.25 -0.17
CA ALA A 241 10.71 -17.24 0.84
C ALA A 241 10.14 -16.56 2.07
N ILE A 242 9.01 -17.06 2.56
CA ILE A 242 8.32 -16.51 3.72
C ILE A 242 8.30 -17.58 4.81
N TYR A 243 8.93 -17.22 5.93
CA TYR A 243 9.09 -18.05 7.11
C TYR A 243 8.08 -17.64 8.17
N ASP A 244 7.66 -18.59 9.00
CA ASP A 244 6.96 -18.25 10.24
C ASP A 244 7.87 -17.35 11.11
N GLY A 245 7.27 -16.37 11.79
CA GLY A 245 8.00 -15.39 12.59
C GLY A 245 8.83 -16.01 13.73
N SER A 246 8.45 -17.21 14.19
CA SER A 246 9.05 -17.90 15.33
C SER A 246 9.80 -19.19 14.95
N ALA A 247 9.54 -19.76 13.76
CA ALA A 247 10.13 -21.02 13.32
C ALA A 247 11.02 -20.84 12.09
N PRO A 248 12.04 -21.70 11.90
CA PRO A 248 12.90 -21.68 10.71
C PRO A 248 12.23 -22.30 9.48
N THR A 249 10.93 -22.57 9.52
CA THR A 249 10.19 -23.23 8.45
C THR A 249 9.64 -22.21 7.46
N VAL A 250 9.94 -22.41 6.17
CA VAL A 250 9.25 -21.70 5.08
C VAL A 250 7.83 -22.25 4.98
N HIS A 251 6.82 -21.37 5.08
CA HIS A 251 5.43 -21.79 4.90
C HIS A 251 4.89 -21.43 3.52
N SER A 252 5.42 -20.37 2.90
CA SER A 252 5.07 -20.00 1.54
C SER A 252 6.28 -19.50 0.74
N LEU A 253 6.22 -19.72 -0.57
CA LEU A 253 7.10 -19.12 -1.54
C LEU A 253 6.28 -18.23 -2.48
N VAL A 254 6.82 -17.09 -2.89
CA VAL A 254 6.18 -16.22 -3.89
C VAL A 254 7.11 -16.13 -5.09
N MET A 255 6.64 -16.53 -6.27
CA MET A 255 7.45 -16.65 -7.48
C MET A 255 6.86 -15.78 -8.58
N PHE A 256 7.63 -14.79 -9.07
CA PHE A 256 7.19 -13.82 -10.07
C PHE A 256 7.65 -14.21 -11.46
N ASN A 257 6.82 -13.95 -12.47
CA ASN A 257 7.22 -13.93 -13.87
C ASN A 257 6.75 -12.60 -14.48
N PHE A 258 7.67 -11.65 -14.58
CA PHE A 258 7.43 -10.32 -15.14
C PHE A 258 7.47 -10.28 -16.68
N ALA A 259 7.76 -11.40 -17.34
CA ALA A 259 7.82 -11.42 -18.80
C ALA A 259 6.46 -11.01 -19.39
N ASN A 260 6.43 -9.90 -20.13
CA ASN A 260 5.24 -9.44 -20.84
C ASN A 260 5.01 -10.24 -22.14
N ALA A 261 5.02 -11.57 -22.01
CA ALA A 261 4.80 -12.52 -23.09
C ALA A 261 3.75 -13.51 -22.61
N SER A 262 2.47 -13.23 -22.93
CA SER A 262 1.30 -13.95 -22.44
C SER A 262 1.47 -15.47 -22.47
N GLY A 263 1.40 -16.10 -21.30
CA GLY A 263 1.49 -17.56 -21.14
C GLY A 263 2.90 -18.14 -21.23
N ALA A 264 3.95 -17.32 -21.37
CA ALA A 264 5.33 -17.79 -21.34
C ALA A 264 5.65 -18.34 -19.94
N MET A 265 5.94 -19.64 -19.85
CA MET A 265 6.21 -20.30 -18.57
C MET A 265 7.64 -20.04 -18.10
N SER A 266 7.78 -19.72 -16.82
CA SER A 266 9.06 -19.79 -16.11
C SER A 266 9.05 -20.99 -15.17
N ASP A 267 10.10 -21.80 -15.24
CA ASP A 267 10.28 -22.97 -14.39
C ASP A 267 11.03 -22.57 -13.10
N TYR A 268 10.49 -22.97 -11.94
CA TYR A 268 11.12 -22.80 -10.63
C TYR A 268 11.30 -24.16 -9.95
N THR A 269 12.54 -24.48 -9.58
CA THR A 269 12.85 -25.68 -8.81
C THR A 269 12.70 -25.39 -7.32
N ILE A 270 11.89 -26.22 -6.65
CA ILE A 270 11.71 -26.24 -5.20
C ILE A 270 12.55 -27.37 -4.64
N ASP A 271 13.48 -27.03 -3.75
CA ASP A 271 14.31 -28.00 -3.06
C ASP A 271 13.49 -28.80 -2.04
N ALA A 272 13.75 -30.11 -1.97
CA ALA A 272 13.13 -31.02 -1.01
C ALA A 272 13.28 -30.54 0.46
N LEU A 273 14.37 -29.83 0.76
CA LEU A 273 14.67 -29.30 2.09
C LEU A 273 13.67 -28.22 2.55
N LEU A 274 12.96 -27.58 1.62
CA LEU A 274 11.92 -26.60 1.95
C LEU A 274 10.58 -27.27 2.24
N VAL A 275 10.37 -28.50 1.76
CA VAL A 275 9.08 -29.20 1.84
C VAL A 275 8.97 -29.91 3.20
N PRO A 276 7.91 -29.65 4.00
CA PRO A 276 7.70 -30.31 5.28
C PRO A 276 7.59 -31.83 5.14
N SER A 277 8.27 -32.58 6.02
CA SER A 277 8.25 -34.04 6.00
C SER A 277 6.88 -34.66 6.32
N ASN A 278 6.00 -33.90 6.98
CA ASN A 278 4.65 -34.32 7.38
C ASN A 278 3.58 -33.96 6.35
N ASN A 279 3.88 -33.10 5.37
CA ASN A 279 3.01 -32.80 4.24
C ASN A 279 3.86 -32.53 3.00
N THR A 280 3.90 -33.52 2.10
CA THR A 280 4.73 -33.46 0.90
C THR A 280 4.02 -32.88 -0.31
N ASP A 281 2.72 -32.62 -0.20
CA ASP A 281 1.94 -32.02 -1.27
C ASP A 281 1.91 -30.50 -1.09
N ILE A 282 2.26 -29.79 -2.15
CA ILE A 282 2.25 -28.33 -2.20
C ILE A 282 1.01 -27.87 -2.96
N THR A 283 0.48 -26.71 -2.57
CA THR A 283 -0.57 -26.02 -3.34
C THR A 283 0.01 -24.78 -3.99
N ILE A 284 -0.23 -24.60 -5.27
CA ILE A 284 0.22 -23.46 -6.06
C ILE A 284 -1.01 -22.67 -6.47
N ARG A 285 -1.07 -21.41 -6.04
CA ARG A 285 -2.14 -20.46 -6.40
C ARG A 285 -1.57 -19.35 -7.26
N TYR A 286 -2.26 -19.03 -8.34
CA TYR A 286 -1.76 -18.14 -9.37
C TYR A 286 -2.49 -16.80 -9.39
N LEU A 287 -1.73 -15.72 -9.51
CA LEU A 287 -2.23 -14.41 -9.91
C LEU A 287 -1.88 -14.22 -11.39
N THR A 288 -2.89 -14.14 -12.26
CA THR A 288 -2.69 -14.12 -13.71
C THR A 288 -3.55 -13.08 -14.42
N ALA A 289 -3.05 -12.62 -15.57
CA ALA A 289 -3.77 -11.80 -16.53
C ALA A 289 -3.22 -12.04 -17.96
N PRO A 290 -3.95 -11.66 -19.03
CA PRO A 290 -3.45 -11.81 -20.41
C PRO A 290 -2.20 -10.99 -20.72
N SER A 291 -2.00 -9.84 -20.08
CA SER A 291 -0.83 -8.96 -20.28
C SER A 291 -0.61 -8.04 -19.08
N VAL A 292 0.55 -7.39 -19.01
CA VAL A 292 0.86 -6.43 -17.92
C VAL A 292 -0.04 -5.17 -17.99
N ASN A 293 -0.60 -4.86 -19.16
CA ASN A 293 -1.51 -3.73 -19.39
C ASN A 293 -2.99 -4.08 -19.14
N GLU A 294 -3.32 -5.33 -18.78
CA GLU A 294 -4.69 -5.74 -18.51
C GLU A 294 -5.28 -4.97 -17.32
N LYS A 295 -6.56 -4.61 -17.41
CA LYS A 295 -7.27 -3.81 -16.39
C LYS A 295 -8.41 -4.56 -15.72
N THR A 296 -8.94 -5.60 -16.36
CA THR A 296 -10.17 -6.26 -15.93
C THR A 296 -10.02 -7.77 -15.80
N ASN A 297 -9.40 -8.44 -16.78
CA ASN A 297 -9.26 -9.90 -16.78
C ASN A 297 -8.11 -10.38 -15.88
N ILE A 298 -8.27 -10.17 -14.57
CA ILE A 298 -7.29 -10.56 -13.55
C ILE A 298 -7.92 -11.64 -12.66
N ALA A 299 -7.17 -12.72 -12.41
CA ALA A 299 -7.62 -13.84 -11.60
C ALA A 299 -6.62 -14.19 -10.51
N TRP A 300 -7.15 -14.59 -9.36
CA TRP A 300 -6.42 -15.20 -8.25
C TRP A 300 -6.97 -16.60 -7.99
N GLY A 301 -6.16 -17.64 -8.18
CA GLY A 301 -6.58 -19.05 -7.98
C GLY A 301 -7.77 -19.47 -8.84
N GLY A 302 -7.87 -18.94 -10.06
CA GLY A 302 -8.98 -19.22 -10.98
C GLY A 302 -10.26 -18.42 -10.70
N LYS A 303 -10.22 -17.50 -9.74
CA LYS A 303 -11.34 -16.65 -9.34
C LYS A 303 -11.11 -15.19 -9.71
N THR A 304 -12.18 -14.46 -9.98
CA THR A 304 -12.12 -13.02 -10.30
C THR A 304 -13.20 -12.23 -9.56
N TYR A 305 -12.91 -10.96 -9.34
CA TYR A 305 -13.84 -9.94 -8.81
C TYR A 305 -14.30 -8.97 -9.91
N ALA A 306 -13.92 -9.21 -11.17
CA ALA A 306 -14.36 -8.42 -12.30
C ALA A 306 -15.89 -8.52 -12.44
N GLY A 307 -16.57 -7.37 -12.44
CA GLY A 307 -18.03 -7.31 -12.50
C GLY A 307 -18.74 -7.78 -11.21
N VAL A 308 -18.01 -7.98 -10.12
CA VAL A 308 -18.55 -8.38 -8.81
C VAL A 308 -18.73 -7.14 -7.93
N GLY A 309 -19.97 -6.91 -7.48
CA GLY A 309 -20.32 -5.76 -6.62
C GLY A 309 -20.59 -6.10 -5.15
N ASP A 310 -20.68 -7.39 -4.80
CA ASP A 310 -21.01 -7.88 -3.45
C ASP A 310 -19.79 -8.43 -2.68
N GLY A 311 -18.61 -8.39 -3.30
CA GLY A 311 -17.36 -8.90 -2.72
C GLY A 311 -17.23 -10.42 -2.74
N VAL A 312 -18.09 -11.15 -3.45
CA VAL A 312 -18.00 -12.62 -3.59
C VAL A 312 -17.40 -12.98 -4.96
N PRO A 313 -16.18 -13.53 -5.02
CA PRO A 313 -15.54 -13.79 -6.30
C PRO A 313 -16.25 -14.90 -7.08
N VAL A 314 -16.20 -14.79 -8.41
CA VAL A 314 -16.77 -15.75 -9.36
C VAL A 314 -15.67 -16.51 -10.11
N ASP A 315 -16.01 -17.59 -10.79
CA ASP A 315 -15.07 -18.28 -11.68
C ASP A 315 -14.60 -17.37 -12.82
N ALA A 316 -13.29 -17.27 -13.00
CA ALA A 316 -12.71 -16.55 -14.12
C ALA A 316 -12.78 -17.42 -15.40
N THR A 317 -13.37 -16.87 -16.46
CA THR A 317 -13.66 -17.61 -17.71
C THR A 317 -12.68 -17.32 -18.86
N PHE A 318 -11.74 -16.39 -18.66
CA PHE A 318 -10.71 -16.05 -19.64
C PHE A 318 -9.55 -17.06 -19.64
N SER A 319 -8.93 -17.27 -20.80
CA SER A 319 -7.97 -18.35 -21.03
C SER A 319 -6.66 -18.26 -20.25
N SER A 320 -6.26 -17.06 -19.79
CA SER A 320 -5.08 -16.86 -18.94
C SER A 320 -5.35 -17.19 -17.46
N SER A 321 -6.61 -17.45 -17.07
CA SER A 321 -6.96 -17.87 -15.72
C SER A 321 -6.42 -19.27 -15.42
N LEU A 322 -5.74 -19.44 -14.29
CA LEU A 322 -5.28 -20.74 -13.82
C LEU A 322 -5.89 -21.03 -12.43
N PRO A 323 -6.59 -22.18 -12.26
CA PRO A 323 -7.02 -22.62 -10.94
C PRO A 323 -5.83 -23.04 -10.07
N ASP A 324 -6.08 -23.23 -8.78
CA ASP A 324 -5.10 -23.83 -7.88
C ASP A 324 -4.63 -25.20 -8.40
N LYS A 325 -3.33 -25.47 -8.25
CA LYS A 325 -2.72 -26.76 -8.58
C LYS A 325 -2.10 -27.37 -7.34
N THR A 326 -2.48 -28.61 -7.03
CA THR A 326 -1.81 -29.41 -6.01
C THR A 326 -0.88 -30.41 -6.68
N THR A 327 0.35 -30.53 -6.18
CA THR A 327 1.32 -31.52 -6.67
C THR A 327 2.15 -32.06 -5.54
N SER A 328 2.55 -33.33 -5.65
CA SER A 328 3.53 -33.93 -4.74
C SER A 328 4.91 -33.32 -5.00
N CYS A 329 5.63 -33.02 -3.93
CA CYS A 329 6.96 -32.39 -3.94
C CYS A 329 7.90 -33.03 -2.91
N ALA A 330 7.66 -34.29 -2.50
CA ALA A 330 8.42 -34.99 -1.45
C ALA A 330 9.94 -35.03 -1.67
N GLY A 331 10.37 -35.14 -2.94
CA GLY A 331 11.79 -35.16 -3.34
C GLY A 331 12.27 -33.85 -3.95
N GLY A 332 11.55 -32.75 -3.70
CA GLY A 332 11.64 -31.55 -4.52
C GLY A 332 10.81 -31.68 -5.79
N CYS A 333 10.57 -30.56 -6.46
CA CYS A 333 9.76 -30.51 -7.68
C CYS A 333 10.06 -29.27 -8.49
N THR A 334 9.59 -29.24 -9.74
CA THR A 334 9.57 -28.04 -10.57
C THR A 334 8.14 -27.54 -10.70
N ILE A 335 7.93 -26.25 -10.47
CA ILE A 335 6.67 -25.56 -10.73
C ILE A 335 6.82 -24.64 -11.94
N GLN A 336 5.69 -24.30 -12.56
CA GLN A 336 5.66 -23.40 -13.71
C GLN A 336 4.79 -22.20 -13.36
N VAL A 337 5.28 -21.00 -13.66
CA VAL A 337 4.57 -19.73 -13.46
C VAL A 337 4.44 -19.01 -14.81
N PRO A 338 3.21 -18.74 -15.28
CA PRO A 338 3.01 -18.02 -16.54
C PRO A 338 3.38 -16.54 -16.40
N GLY A 339 3.93 -15.97 -17.46
CA GLY A 339 4.22 -14.55 -17.60
C GLY A 339 3.13 -13.84 -18.43
N PRO A 340 2.71 -12.63 -18.09
CA PRO A 340 2.98 -11.98 -16.80
C PRO A 340 2.13 -12.63 -15.69
N GLY A 341 2.71 -12.78 -14.51
CA GLY A 341 1.99 -13.37 -13.38
C GLY A 341 2.89 -13.64 -12.19
N LEU A 342 2.29 -14.18 -11.12
CA LEU A 342 3.02 -14.76 -10.02
C LEU A 342 2.29 -15.99 -9.47
N ALA A 343 2.99 -16.78 -8.66
CA ALA A 343 2.42 -17.86 -7.90
C ALA A 343 2.81 -17.77 -6.43
N VAL A 344 1.85 -18.02 -5.54
CA VAL A 344 2.13 -18.36 -4.14
C VAL A 344 2.09 -19.87 -4.01
N VAL A 345 3.18 -20.44 -3.50
CA VAL A 345 3.33 -21.87 -3.24
C VAL A 345 3.24 -22.10 -1.75
N PHE A 346 2.20 -22.81 -1.33
CA PHE A 346 1.97 -23.18 0.07
C PHE A 346 2.59 -24.55 0.33
N LEU A 347 3.63 -24.60 1.17
CA LEU A 347 4.40 -25.83 1.42
C LEU A 347 3.76 -26.73 2.50
N GLY A 348 2.92 -26.16 3.37
CA GLY A 348 2.22 -26.88 4.46
C GLY A 348 0.70 -26.97 4.28
N GLY A 349 0.20 -26.56 3.12
CA GLY A 349 -1.24 -26.33 2.85
C GLY A 349 -1.62 -24.85 2.88
N VAL A 350 -2.75 -24.53 2.25
CA VAL A 350 -3.25 -23.14 2.17
C VAL A 350 -3.70 -22.68 3.56
N PRO A 351 -3.24 -21.52 4.05
CA PRO A 351 -3.71 -20.94 5.29
C PRO A 351 -5.24 -20.83 5.30
N THR A 352 -5.87 -21.26 6.39
CA THR A 352 -7.30 -21.03 6.57
C THR A 352 -7.49 -19.60 7.00
N ILE A 353 -8.17 -18.78 6.18
CA ILE A 353 -8.57 -17.43 6.60
C ILE A 353 -9.67 -17.59 7.65
N THR A 354 -9.28 -17.74 8.92
CA THR A 354 -10.21 -17.52 10.02
C THR A 354 -10.52 -16.04 10.03
N LYS A 355 -11.78 -15.68 9.74
CA LYS A 355 -12.30 -14.33 9.95
C LYS A 355 -11.79 -13.85 11.31
N PRO A 356 -11.05 -12.72 11.38
CA PRO A 356 -10.69 -12.14 12.66
C PRO A 356 -11.96 -12.05 13.49
N ALA A 357 -11.94 -12.51 14.73
CA ALA A 357 -13.01 -12.18 15.65
C ALA A 357 -13.19 -10.66 15.55
N ASN A 358 -14.42 -10.20 15.27
CA ASN A 358 -14.74 -8.78 15.26
C ASN A 358 -14.51 -8.21 16.67
N THR A 359 -13.27 -7.99 17.06
CA THR A 359 -12.91 -7.06 18.12
C THR A 359 -12.59 -5.74 17.44
N SER A 360 -13.59 -5.19 16.76
CA SER A 360 -13.60 -3.75 16.53
C SER A 360 -13.84 -3.12 17.91
N PRO A 361 -12.93 -2.29 18.46
CA PRO A 361 -13.37 -1.35 19.45
C PRO A 361 -14.37 -0.46 18.71
N ASN A 362 -15.64 -0.50 19.13
CA ASN A 362 -16.70 0.38 18.67
C ASN A 362 -16.16 1.83 18.58
N SER A 363 -15.67 2.25 17.43
CA SER A 363 -15.67 3.65 17.05
C SER A 363 -17.08 3.88 16.57
N THR A 364 -17.97 4.21 17.50
CA THR A 364 -19.19 4.94 17.18
C THR A 364 -18.74 6.22 16.47
N ALA A 365 -18.68 6.17 15.14
CA ALA A 365 -18.86 7.34 14.33
C ALA A 365 -20.21 7.89 14.75
N GLY A 366 -20.20 8.96 15.54
CA GLY A 366 -21.39 9.69 15.91
C GLY A 366 -22.02 10.23 14.64
N GLY A 367 -22.92 9.46 14.05
CA GLY A 367 -23.89 9.94 13.09
C GLY A 367 -24.76 10.95 13.82
N ALA A 368 -24.41 12.23 13.70
CA ALA A 368 -25.33 13.29 14.02
C ALA A 368 -26.46 13.26 12.99
N SER A 369 -27.53 12.51 13.27
CA SER A 369 -28.82 12.77 12.64
C SER A 369 -29.30 14.14 13.10
N PRO A 370 -29.77 15.02 12.20
CA PRO A 370 -30.41 16.25 12.59
C PRO A 370 -31.84 15.91 13.06
N SER A 371 -32.02 15.73 14.36
CA SER A 371 -33.36 15.84 14.97
C SER A 371 -33.68 17.32 15.15
N GLY A 372 -34.30 17.92 14.14
CA GLY A 372 -34.85 19.27 14.20
C GLY A 372 -36.35 19.20 13.99
N SER A 373 -37.10 18.99 15.07
CA SER A 373 -38.55 19.15 15.12
C SER A 373 -38.92 20.57 14.74
N ALA A 374 -39.92 20.70 13.86
CA ALA A 374 -40.56 21.96 13.55
C ALA A 374 -41.16 22.57 14.82
N ASP A 375 -40.88 23.85 15.06
CA ASP A 375 -41.85 24.71 15.70
C ASP A 375 -41.78 26.13 15.12
N ALA A 376 -42.95 26.65 14.80
CA ALA A 376 -43.16 27.94 14.17
C ALA A 376 -43.30 29.04 15.23
N SER A 377 -42.70 30.20 15.00
CA SER A 377 -43.37 31.51 14.97
C SER A 377 -42.41 32.69 15.18
N HIS A 378 -42.84 33.82 14.60
CA HIS A 378 -42.43 35.20 14.84
C HIS A 378 -41.34 35.85 13.97
N THR A 379 -41.82 36.34 12.81
CA THR A 379 -41.85 37.77 12.40
C THR A 379 -40.57 38.60 12.50
N GLY A 380 -40.10 39.05 11.33
CA GLY A 380 -39.22 40.21 11.19
C GLY A 380 -38.67 40.32 9.77
N GLY A 381 -39.38 41.00 8.88
CA GLY A 381 -39.00 41.14 7.48
C GLY A 381 -37.81 42.08 7.25
N ALA A 382 -37.03 41.79 6.21
CA ALA A 382 -36.42 42.81 5.36
C ALA A 382 -36.10 42.19 3.99
N THR A 383 -36.59 42.87 2.97
CA THR A 383 -36.40 42.60 1.55
C THR A 383 -34.98 42.97 1.10
N ARG A 384 -34.40 42.22 0.15
CA ARG A 384 -34.00 42.70 -1.20
C ARG A 384 -32.86 41.89 -1.86
N SER A 385 -33.12 41.59 -3.13
CA SER A 385 -32.22 41.65 -4.29
C SER A 385 -31.19 40.54 -4.56
N SER A 386 -31.59 39.73 -5.54
CA SER A 386 -30.76 39.12 -6.57
C SER A 386 -29.69 40.06 -7.17
N VAL A 387 -28.44 39.60 -7.22
CA VAL A 387 -27.45 40.04 -8.22
C VAL A 387 -26.63 38.82 -8.66
N ALA A 388 -26.75 38.51 -9.95
CA ALA A 388 -25.85 37.62 -10.67
C ALA A 388 -24.45 38.25 -10.75
N SER A 389 -23.39 37.45 -10.59
CA SER A 389 -22.02 37.87 -10.93
C SER A 389 -21.42 36.92 -11.95
N LEU A 390 -21.14 37.51 -13.11
CA LEU A 390 -20.29 37.02 -14.18
C LEU A 390 -18.87 36.74 -13.68
N GLY A 391 -18.21 35.81 -14.39
CA GLY A 391 -16.84 35.40 -14.12
C GLY A 391 -15.77 36.47 -14.37
N ALA A 392 -14.58 36.15 -13.85
CA ALA A 392 -13.32 36.70 -14.29
C ALA A 392 -12.26 35.61 -14.14
N LEU A 393 -11.85 35.06 -15.29
CA LEU A 393 -10.64 34.27 -15.45
C LEU A 393 -9.45 35.22 -15.20
N VAL A 394 -8.66 34.99 -14.16
CA VAL A 394 -7.37 35.65 -13.99
C VAL A 394 -6.30 34.58 -14.08
N ALA A 395 -5.69 34.49 -15.26
CA ALA A 395 -4.46 33.74 -15.47
C ALA A 395 -3.32 34.48 -14.78
N VAL A 396 -2.71 33.84 -13.79
CA VAL A 396 -1.40 34.25 -13.27
C VAL A 396 -0.41 33.19 -13.73
N LEU A 397 0.42 33.57 -14.71
CA LEU A 397 1.65 32.87 -15.02
C LEU A 397 2.56 32.95 -13.80
N PHE A 398 2.93 31.80 -13.23
CA PHE A 398 4.23 31.66 -12.59
C PHE A 398 5.00 30.56 -13.31
N ALA A 399 6.06 31.02 -13.98
CA ALA A 399 7.12 30.18 -14.51
C ALA A 399 8.12 29.83 -13.39
N ALA A 400 8.73 28.65 -13.55
CA ALA A 400 9.94 28.16 -12.92
C ALA A 400 9.86 27.66 -11.46
N CYS A 401 9.78 26.33 -11.30
CA CYS A 401 10.98 25.54 -11.03
C CYS A 401 10.68 24.05 -11.30
N THR A 402 11.25 23.53 -12.40
CA THR A 402 11.47 22.10 -12.62
C THR A 402 12.43 21.57 -11.58
N MET A 403 12.06 20.56 -10.76
CA MET A 403 12.91 19.44 -10.32
C MET A 403 12.04 18.33 -9.70
N LEU A 404 12.09 17.16 -10.35
CA LEU A 404 11.87 15.77 -9.91
C LEU A 404 10.72 15.46 -8.94
#